data_AF-A0A3Q3E1V4-F1
#
_entry.id   AF-A0A3Q3E1V4-F1
#
_cell.length_a   1.000
_cell.length_b   1.000
_cell.length_c   1.000
_cell.angle_alpha   90.00
_cell.angle_beta   90.00
_cell.angle_gamma   90.00
#
_symmetry.space_group_name_H-M   'P 1'
#
loop_
_entity.id
_entity.type
_entity.pdbx_description
1 polymer ?
#
loop_
_entity_poly.entity_id
_entity_poly.type
_entity_poly.pdbx_seq_one_letter_code
_entity_poly.pdbx_strand_id
1 'polypeptide(L)'
;MDGSLLLLLTVVLSAWAAVGDPTGPVHVDGAPPSKIAVVGAGIGGSATTHFLRQHFGPEVQVDVFEKGEVGGRLATVTVNHNDYESGGSIIHSLNLHMQDFVKQLGLKYRRSVAGKTAVFNGEEVILEETDWYLLDLFRLWWRYGISFIRLQMWVEEIMEKFMRIYKYQAHGYAFSTVEELLDSLGGSGFINMTQRPLSDSLLELGVSQRFIDEVIAPVMRVNYGQNVSIPAFVGAVSLAGAQNNLWAVEGGNKLVCSGLLKMANANLLQAQVTSISPLYSEFSTELPQYELNFSTAAGTSSELYDIVVLATPLQASVRSGVLFQGFNPPFDELPGNYHGTVATIVHGYLNTSFFGFPDPRLFPFASILTTETPDLFFNSVASVCPVNISTGFRRKQPQEAGVYKVFSPQPLEKSQLKALFRSYYSVQVTEWQAYPCYGSSEGLPPVELHPNLYYLSGIELAGSAMEMSAVAAKNIALLAYHRWNRQTDMVDQKDLMHRIKTEL
;
A
#
# COMPACT_ATOMS: atom_id res chain seq x y z
N MET A 1 10.00 -25.65 17.96
CA MET A 1 10.43 -26.44 16.78
C MET A 1 9.52 -26.02 15.63
N ASP A 2 9.48 -24.78 15.18
CA ASP A 2 10.55 -23.86 14.73
C ASP A 2 11.38 -24.48 13.61
N GLY A 3 10.72 -24.67 12.47
CA GLY A 3 11.36 -24.99 11.19
C GLY A 3 11.91 -23.70 10.58
N SER A 4 13.09 -23.33 11.03
CA SER A 4 13.91 -22.25 10.49
C SER A 4 14.39 -22.57 9.07
N LEU A 5 14.35 -21.60 8.16
CA LEU A 5 15.25 -21.55 7.01
C LEU A 5 16.08 -20.27 7.10
N LEU A 6 17.27 -20.38 7.70
CA LEU A 6 18.41 -19.54 7.34
C LEU A 6 19.69 -20.29 7.68
N LEU A 7 20.54 -20.54 6.69
CA LEU A 7 21.99 -20.35 6.80
C LEU A 7 22.68 -20.66 5.47
N LEU A 8 23.14 -19.61 4.80
CA LEU A 8 24.52 -19.50 4.32
C LEU A 8 24.80 -18.08 3.81
N LEU A 9 25.19 -17.20 4.73
CA LEU A 9 26.32 -16.25 4.63
C LEU A 9 26.25 -15.24 5.79
N THR A 10 26.84 -15.62 6.93
CA THR A 10 27.23 -14.69 7.97
C THR A 10 28.61 -14.13 7.62
N VAL A 11 28.65 -12.90 7.11
CA VAL A 11 29.83 -12.03 7.26
C VAL A 11 29.46 -10.98 8.30
N VAL A 12 30.09 -11.09 9.47
CA VAL A 12 30.07 -10.05 10.49
C VAL A 12 30.95 -8.92 9.98
N LEU A 13 30.35 -7.88 9.42
CA LEU A 13 30.98 -6.58 9.26
C LEU A 13 30.50 -5.68 10.40
N SER A 14 31.28 -5.66 11.47
CA SER A 14 31.24 -4.60 12.47
C SER A 14 31.77 -3.31 11.85
N ALA A 15 30.92 -2.58 11.14
CA ALA A 15 31.18 -1.19 10.80
C ALA A 15 30.56 -0.32 11.89
N TRP A 16 31.40 0.19 12.79
CA TRP A 16 31.09 1.40 13.53
C TRP A 16 30.98 2.52 12.50
N ALA A 17 29.78 2.80 12.01
CA ALA A 17 29.51 4.08 11.37
C ALA A 17 29.45 5.11 12.49
N ALA A 18 30.52 5.90 12.60
CA ALA A 18 30.52 7.13 13.36
C ALA A 18 29.25 7.90 13.00
N VAL A 19 28.59 8.43 14.04
CA VAL A 19 27.63 9.52 13.88
C VAL A 19 28.41 10.64 13.20
N GLY A 20 28.30 10.68 11.87
CA GLY A 20 28.68 11.83 11.09
C GLY A 20 27.68 12.91 11.44
N ASP A 21 28.14 13.84 12.27
CA ASP A 21 27.53 15.15 12.46
C ASP A 21 27.12 15.66 11.06
N PRO A 22 25.84 16.02 10.82
CA PRO A 22 25.44 16.53 9.52
C PRO A 22 26.28 17.78 9.25
N THR A 23 27.13 17.69 8.23
CA THR A 23 28.06 18.73 7.84
C THR A 23 27.30 19.99 7.45
N GLY A 24 27.13 20.89 8.41
CA GLY A 24 26.85 22.33 8.25
C GLY A 24 25.54 22.69 7.53
N PRO A 25 25.03 23.91 7.73
CA PRO A 25 23.92 24.39 6.94
C PRO A 25 24.38 24.54 5.49
N VAL A 26 23.81 23.73 4.60
CA VAL A 26 23.79 24.03 3.16
C VAL A 26 23.23 25.43 3.02
N HIS A 27 23.90 26.28 2.24
CA HIS A 27 23.48 27.67 2.04
C HIS A 27 22.02 27.68 1.52
N VAL A 28 21.08 28.01 2.40
CA VAL A 28 19.65 28.12 2.09
C VAL A 28 19.45 29.52 1.51
N ASP A 29 19.35 29.63 0.19
CA ASP A 29 18.89 30.86 -0.45
C ASP A 29 17.35 30.92 -0.36
N GLY A 30 16.84 31.53 0.71
CA GLY A 30 15.42 31.80 0.91
C GLY A 30 14.90 31.48 2.31
N ALA A 31 13.83 32.16 2.73
CA ALA A 31 13.09 31.76 3.94
C ALA A 31 12.38 30.41 3.69
N PRO A 32 12.21 29.56 4.72
CA PRO A 32 11.41 28.34 4.59
C PRO A 32 9.95 28.68 4.22
N PRO A 33 9.20 27.74 3.62
CA PRO A 33 7.77 27.94 3.36
C PRO A 33 7.05 28.20 4.68
N SER A 34 6.10 29.12 4.70
CA SER A 34 5.37 29.46 5.91
C SER A 34 4.32 28.39 6.24
N LYS A 35 3.55 27.96 5.23
CA LYS A 35 2.48 26.96 5.39
C LYS A 35 2.48 25.90 4.30
N ILE A 36 2.33 24.64 4.70
CA ILE A 36 2.17 23.50 3.81
C ILE A 36 0.84 22.80 4.12
N ALA A 37 0.04 22.53 3.09
CA ALA A 37 -1.19 21.73 3.21
C ALA A 37 -0.95 20.29 2.75
N VAL A 38 -1.47 19.32 3.49
CA VAL A 38 -1.57 17.92 3.09
C VAL A 38 -3.03 17.49 3.10
N VAL A 39 -3.56 17.05 1.95
CA VAL A 39 -4.96 16.65 1.79
C VAL A 39 -5.08 15.13 1.88
N GLY A 40 -5.58 14.64 3.02
CA GLY A 40 -5.75 13.24 3.37
C GLY A 40 -4.77 12.77 4.45
N ALA A 41 -5.28 12.14 5.51
CA ALA A 41 -4.54 11.61 6.65
C ALA A 41 -4.40 10.07 6.61
N GLY A 42 -4.37 9.49 5.41
CA GLY A 42 -3.93 8.10 5.20
C GLY A 42 -2.42 7.93 5.45
N ILE A 43 -1.90 6.72 5.21
CA ILE A 43 -0.46 6.45 5.38
C ILE A 43 0.42 7.36 4.51
N GLY A 44 0.01 7.63 3.27
CA GLY A 44 0.71 8.55 2.37
C GLY A 44 0.81 9.96 2.96
N GLY A 45 -0.32 10.60 3.27
CA GLY A 45 -0.32 11.97 3.81
C GLY A 45 0.33 12.09 5.18
N SER A 46 0.15 11.09 6.05
CA SER A 46 0.80 11.06 7.38
C SER A 46 2.32 10.91 7.26
N ALA A 47 2.80 10.04 6.36
CA ALA A 47 4.22 9.89 6.07
C ALA A 47 4.81 11.15 5.43
N THR A 48 4.09 11.78 4.49
CA THR A 48 4.55 13.03 3.86
C THR A 48 4.69 14.12 4.91
N THR A 49 3.70 14.27 5.78
CA THR A 49 3.73 15.24 6.88
C THR A 49 4.95 15.04 7.78
N HIS A 50 5.24 13.79 8.14
CA HIS A 50 6.42 13.44 8.91
C HIS A 50 7.73 13.78 8.19
N PHE A 51 7.87 13.44 6.91
CA PHE A 51 9.08 13.71 6.15
C PHE A 51 9.26 15.20 5.80
N LEU A 52 8.19 15.94 5.54
CA LEU A 52 8.23 17.39 5.39
C LEU A 52 8.76 18.05 6.66
N ARG A 53 8.27 17.62 7.84
CA ARG A 53 8.77 18.11 9.13
C ARG A 53 10.27 17.86 9.32
N GLN A 54 10.78 16.70 8.88
CA GLN A 54 12.21 16.39 8.97
C GLN A 54 13.07 17.33 8.12
N HIS A 55 12.59 17.73 6.94
CA HIS A 55 13.37 18.52 5.99
C HIS A 55 13.22 20.03 6.20
N PHE A 56 12.01 20.52 6.46
CA PHE A 56 11.74 21.95 6.62
C PHE A 56 11.87 22.45 8.07
N GLY A 57 12.07 21.54 9.03
CA GLY A 57 12.23 21.90 10.44
C GLY A 57 10.93 22.28 11.15
N PRO A 58 10.98 22.65 12.44
CA PRO A 58 9.81 22.86 13.30
C PRO A 58 9.05 24.16 13.05
N GLU A 59 9.65 25.14 12.36
CA GLU A 59 9.07 26.47 12.17
C GLU A 59 7.93 26.50 11.15
N VAL A 60 7.93 25.56 10.20
CA VAL A 60 6.90 25.47 9.16
C VAL A 60 5.59 24.95 9.74
N GLN A 61 4.47 25.61 9.45
CA GLN A 61 3.15 25.09 9.79
C GLN A 61 2.74 24.05 8.75
N VAL A 62 2.38 22.83 9.20
CA VAL A 62 1.87 21.77 8.33
C VAL A 62 0.45 21.42 8.75
N ASP A 63 -0.50 21.81 7.91
CA ASP A 63 -1.93 21.57 8.11
C ASP A 63 -2.34 20.32 7.33
N VAL A 64 -3.00 19.38 8.01
CA VAL A 64 -3.44 18.12 7.42
C VAL A 64 -4.96 18.09 7.41
N PHE A 65 -5.56 18.04 6.23
CA PHE A 65 -7.01 18.02 6.05
C PHE A 65 -7.51 16.58 5.92
N GLU A 66 -8.34 16.14 6.85
CA GLU A 66 -8.98 14.82 6.81
C GLU A 66 -10.49 14.93 6.99
N LYS A 67 -11.25 14.37 6.05
CA LYS A 67 -12.72 14.40 6.09
C LYS A 67 -13.33 13.28 6.94
N GLY A 68 -12.65 12.14 7.03
CA GLY A 68 -13.05 10.94 7.74
C GLY A 68 -12.15 10.64 8.94
N GLU A 69 -11.81 9.37 9.15
CA GLU A 69 -10.87 8.99 10.22
C GLU A 69 -9.42 8.96 9.71
N VAL A 70 -8.49 9.38 10.57
CA VAL A 70 -7.06 9.20 10.32
C VAL A 70 -6.75 7.72 10.10
N GLY A 71 -5.98 7.44 9.04
CA GLY A 71 -5.68 6.08 8.59
C GLY A 71 -6.21 5.79 7.20
N GLY A 72 -7.32 6.42 6.79
CA GLY A 72 -7.93 6.19 5.48
C GLY A 72 -8.25 4.70 5.26
N ARG A 73 -7.58 4.07 4.28
CA ARG A 73 -7.71 2.62 3.99
C ARG A 73 -6.99 1.72 5.01
N LEU A 74 -6.30 2.28 6.00
CA LEU A 74 -5.88 1.56 7.20
C LEU A 74 -6.94 1.80 8.27
N ALA A 75 -7.88 0.87 8.38
CA ALA A 75 -9.03 1.01 9.25
C ALA A 75 -9.40 -0.32 9.89
N THR A 76 -10.06 -0.20 11.04
CA THR A 76 -10.53 -1.31 11.83
C THR A 76 -12.03 -1.23 12.01
N VAL A 77 -12.68 -2.38 12.22
CA VAL A 77 -14.07 -2.44 12.68
C VAL A 77 -14.14 -3.25 13.96
N THR A 78 -15.02 -2.82 14.87
CA THR A 78 -15.22 -3.46 16.17
C THR A 78 -16.28 -4.55 16.06
N VAL A 79 -15.92 -5.77 16.45
CA VAL A 79 -16.80 -6.94 16.48
C VAL A 79 -16.59 -7.66 17.80
N ASN A 80 -17.67 -7.87 18.57
CA ASN A 80 -17.62 -8.54 19.87
C ASN A 80 -16.51 -7.98 20.78
N HIS A 81 -16.50 -6.64 20.94
CA HIS A 81 -15.54 -5.88 21.76
C HIS A 81 -14.06 -5.99 21.35
N ASN A 82 -13.76 -6.51 20.17
CA ASN A 82 -12.42 -6.58 19.61
C ASN A 82 -12.36 -5.88 18.25
N ASP A 83 -11.23 -5.27 17.93
CA ASP A 83 -11.01 -4.60 16.65
C ASP A 83 -10.32 -5.53 15.65
N TYR A 84 -10.76 -5.44 14.39
CA TYR A 84 -10.26 -6.25 13.27
C TYR A 84 -9.95 -5.36 12.07
N GLU A 85 -8.87 -5.66 11.34
CA GLU A 85 -8.48 -4.92 10.13
C GLU A 85 -9.52 -5.10 9.01
N SER A 86 -10.25 -4.03 8.69
CA SER A 86 -11.15 -3.99 7.54
C SER A 86 -10.43 -3.57 6.26
N GLY A 87 -9.33 -2.82 6.38
CA GLY A 87 -8.49 -2.37 5.26
C GLY A 87 -7.17 -3.13 5.12
N GLY A 88 -6.08 -2.39 4.86
CA GLY A 88 -4.72 -2.90 4.69
C GLY A 88 -4.19 -3.59 5.95
N SER A 89 -3.96 -4.90 5.87
CA SER A 89 -3.84 -5.75 7.07
C SER A 89 -2.47 -6.38 7.31
N ILE A 90 -1.57 -6.36 6.32
CA ILE A 90 -0.26 -7.01 6.36
C ILE A 90 0.82 -6.08 5.80
N ILE A 91 2.02 -6.19 6.37
CA ILE A 91 3.21 -5.42 6.00
C ILE A 91 4.36 -6.41 5.80
N HIS A 92 5.13 -6.24 4.74
CA HIS A 92 6.26 -7.13 4.44
C HIS A 92 7.54 -6.70 5.19
N SER A 93 8.47 -7.62 5.43
CA SER A 93 9.71 -7.32 6.17
C SER A 93 10.73 -6.47 5.40
N LEU A 94 10.50 -6.21 4.11
CA LEU A 94 11.32 -5.32 3.29
C LEU A 94 10.66 -3.96 3.04
N ASN A 95 9.55 -3.69 3.75
CA ASN A 95 8.90 -2.39 3.79
C ASN A 95 9.63 -1.52 4.83
N LEU A 96 10.76 -0.93 4.44
CA LEU A 96 11.69 -0.33 5.40
C LEU A 96 11.15 0.96 6.01
N HIS A 97 10.36 1.75 5.27
CA HIS A 97 9.72 2.94 5.85
C HIS A 97 8.70 2.53 6.91
N MET A 98 7.84 1.55 6.63
CA MET A 98 6.89 1.04 7.63
C MET A 98 7.58 0.46 8.88
N GLN A 99 8.71 -0.24 8.71
CA GLN A 99 9.50 -0.73 9.85
C GLN A 99 10.08 0.41 10.67
N ASP A 100 10.66 1.41 10.01
CA ASP A 100 11.26 2.55 10.67
C ASP A 100 10.21 3.37 11.42
N PHE A 101 9.03 3.60 10.83
CA PHE A 101 7.92 4.28 11.51
C PHE A 101 7.48 3.56 12.79
N VAL A 102 7.30 2.23 12.73
CA VAL A 102 6.92 1.43 13.89
C VAL A 102 7.97 1.54 15.00
N LYS A 103 9.25 1.50 14.62
CA LYS A 103 10.37 1.65 15.54
C LYS A 103 10.42 3.04 16.18
N GLN A 104 10.33 4.10 15.38
CA GLN A 104 10.35 5.49 15.87
C GLN A 104 9.17 5.79 16.81
N LEU A 105 7.99 5.25 16.52
CA LEU A 105 6.78 5.44 17.31
C LEU A 105 6.72 4.56 18.57
N GLY A 106 7.65 3.63 18.75
CA GLY A 106 7.64 2.66 19.85
C GLY A 106 6.44 1.69 19.78
N LEU A 107 5.91 1.45 18.58
CA LEU A 107 4.83 0.51 18.33
C LEU A 107 5.36 -0.92 18.32
N LYS A 108 4.47 -1.89 18.58
CA LYS A 108 4.83 -3.31 18.66
C LYS A 108 4.30 -4.08 17.46
N TYR A 109 5.04 -5.12 17.08
CA TYR A 109 4.54 -6.12 16.15
C TYR A 109 3.43 -6.95 16.80
N ARG A 110 2.28 -7.02 16.14
CA ARG A 110 1.21 -7.94 16.51
C ARG A 110 1.74 -9.38 16.45
N ARG A 111 1.40 -10.16 17.47
CA ARG A 111 1.75 -11.58 17.51
C ARG A 111 1.23 -12.31 16.26
N SER A 112 2.06 -13.17 15.65
CA SER A 112 1.64 -14.01 14.54
C SER A 112 0.82 -15.22 15.03
N VAL A 113 -0.22 -15.58 14.27
CA VAL A 113 -1.06 -16.76 14.52
C VAL A 113 -1.12 -17.58 13.24
N ALA A 114 -0.38 -18.69 13.22
CA ALA A 114 -0.30 -19.61 12.09
C ALA A 114 -1.69 -20.05 11.61
N GLY A 115 -1.86 -20.20 10.31
CA GLY A 115 -3.10 -20.63 9.69
C GLY A 115 -2.84 -21.11 8.28
N LYS A 116 -3.52 -22.18 7.88
CA LYS A 116 -3.34 -22.81 6.56
C LYS A 116 -4.21 -22.14 5.52
N THR A 117 -3.72 -22.07 4.30
CA THR A 117 -4.46 -21.56 3.15
C THR A 117 -4.87 -22.68 2.20
N ALA A 118 -6.02 -22.51 1.55
CA ALA A 118 -6.49 -23.34 0.46
C ALA A 118 -6.89 -22.49 -0.75
N VAL A 119 -6.87 -23.08 -1.94
CA VAL A 119 -7.42 -22.48 -3.16
C VAL A 119 -8.64 -23.25 -3.61
N PHE A 120 -9.74 -22.53 -3.80
CA PHE A 120 -11.04 -23.06 -4.22
C PHE A 120 -11.39 -22.56 -5.62
N ASN A 121 -11.76 -23.46 -6.53
CA ASN A 121 -12.07 -23.09 -7.92
C ASN A 121 -13.56 -22.80 -8.19
N GLY A 122 -14.42 -22.91 -7.17
CA GLY A 122 -15.88 -22.79 -7.32
C GLY A 122 -16.61 -24.12 -7.15
N GLU A 123 -15.91 -25.23 -7.35
CA GLU A 123 -16.46 -26.58 -7.24
C GLU A 123 -15.72 -27.38 -6.16
N GLU A 124 -14.38 -27.35 -6.17
CA GLU A 124 -13.52 -28.10 -5.25
C GLU A 124 -12.30 -27.30 -4.80
N VAL A 125 -11.67 -27.77 -3.72
CA VAL A 125 -10.38 -27.26 -3.27
C VAL A 125 -9.27 -27.94 -4.09
N ILE A 126 -8.53 -27.13 -4.86
CA ILE A 126 -7.53 -27.61 -5.81
C ILE A 126 -6.10 -27.56 -5.26
N LEU A 127 -5.88 -26.76 -4.21
CA LEU A 127 -4.61 -26.63 -3.49
C LEU A 127 -4.86 -26.46 -2.00
N GLU A 128 -4.00 -27.09 -1.20
CA GLU A 128 -4.07 -27.09 0.26
C GLU A 128 -2.66 -26.96 0.82
N GLU A 129 -2.47 -25.98 1.70
CA GLU A 129 -1.29 -25.88 2.55
C GLU A 129 -1.38 -26.91 3.70
N THR A 130 -0.27 -27.59 4.00
CA THR A 130 -0.19 -28.59 5.05
C THR A 130 0.72 -28.12 6.20
N ASP A 131 0.80 -28.91 7.28
CA ASP A 131 1.79 -28.65 8.34
C ASP A 131 3.23 -29.02 7.90
N TRP A 132 3.39 -29.62 6.72
CA TRP A 132 4.64 -30.22 6.26
C TRP A 132 5.19 -29.43 5.07
N TYR A 133 6.02 -28.43 5.36
CA TYR A 133 6.62 -27.55 4.35
C TYR A 133 7.25 -28.31 3.15
N LEU A 134 8.01 -29.39 3.42
CA LEU A 134 8.65 -30.18 2.36
C LEU A 134 7.63 -30.93 1.49
N LEU A 135 6.49 -31.33 2.06
CA LEU A 135 5.41 -31.97 1.30
C LEU A 135 4.74 -30.95 0.38
N ASP A 136 4.50 -29.74 0.85
CA ASP A 136 3.92 -28.66 0.04
C ASP A 136 4.86 -28.29 -1.11
N LEU A 137 6.16 -28.18 -0.84
CA LEU A 137 7.16 -27.93 -1.88
C LEU A 137 7.21 -29.06 -2.92
N PHE A 138 7.15 -30.33 -2.48
CA PHE A 138 7.08 -31.47 -3.38
C PHE A 138 5.80 -31.46 -4.22
N ARG A 139 4.63 -31.15 -3.63
CA ARG A 139 3.36 -31.03 -4.35
C ARG A 139 3.41 -29.92 -5.40
N LEU A 140 3.96 -28.76 -5.06
CA LEU A 140 4.16 -27.66 -5.99
C LEU A 140 5.06 -28.08 -7.15
N TRP A 141 6.20 -28.70 -6.84
CA TRP A 141 7.14 -29.17 -7.87
C TRP A 141 6.54 -30.25 -8.76
N TRP A 142 5.83 -31.22 -8.20
CA TRP A 142 5.19 -32.29 -8.95
C TRP A 142 4.08 -31.77 -9.87
N ARG A 143 3.26 -30.83 -9.39
CA ARG A 143 2.11 -30.30 -10.14
C ARG A 143 2.48 -29.21 -11.14
N TYR A 144 3.50 -28.40 -10.84
CA TYR A 144 3.83 -27.18 -11.60
C TYR A 144 5.27 -27.13 -12.12
N GLY A 145 6.07 -28.17 -11.87
CA GLY A 145 7.48 -28.21 -12.22
C GLY A 145 8.28 -27.13 -11.50
N ILE A 146 9.18 -26.48 -12.24
CA ILE A 146 10.04 -25.40 -11.72
C ILE A 146 9.39 -24.01 -11.78
N SER A 147 8.07 -23.92 -12.07
CA SER A 147 7.35 -22.63 -12.16
C SER A 147 7.47 -21.81 -10.87
N PHE A 148 7.40 -22.46 -9.71
CA PHE A 148 7.56 -21.81 -8.41
C PHE A 148 8.96 -21.18 -8.24
N ILE A 149 10.02 -21.87 -8.65
CA ILE A 149 11.41 -21.37 -8.56
C ILE A 149 11.58 -20.17 -9.50
N ARG A 150 11.08 -20.26 -10.73
CA ARG A 150 11.11 -19.16 -11.71
C ARG A 150 10.41 -17.91 -11.16
N LEU A 151 9.25 -18.09 -10.54
CA LEU A 151 8.52 -17.01 -9.89
C LEU A 151 9.33 -16.37 -8.75
N GLN A 152 9.90 -17.17 -7.85
CA GLN A 152 10.69 -16.64 -6.73
C GLN A 152 11.89 -15.84 -7.23
N MET A 153 12.67 -16.37 -8.16
CA MET A 153 13.82 -15.67 -8.74
C MET A 153 13.41 -14.34 -9.38
N TRP A 154 12.29 -14.32 -10.10
CA TRP A 154 11.78 -13.12 -10.75
C TRP A 154 11.35 -12.04 -9.74
N VAL A 155 10.60 -12.42 -8.70
CA VAL A 155 10.17 -11.49 -7.63
C VAL A 155 11.38 -10.98 -6.85
N GLU A 156 12.33 -11.84 -6.51
CA GLU A 156 13.57 -11.46 -5.81
C GLU A 156 14.41 -10.46 -6.61
N GLU A 157 14.56 -10.66 -7.92
CA GLU A 157 15.29 -9.73 -8.80
C GLU A 157 14.63 -8.33 -8.80
N ILE A 158 13.30 -8.29 -8.89
CA ILE A 158 12.54 -7.03 -8.86
C ILE A 158 12.70 -6.36 -7.49
N MET A 159 12.59 -7.13 -6.41
CA MET A 159 12.76 -6.61 -5.06
C MET A 159 14.17 -6.06 -4.85
N GLU A 160 15.21 -6.78 -5.26
CA GLU A 160 16.61 -6.31 -5.16
C GLU A 160 16.81 -4.97 -5.85
N LYS A 161 16.26 -4.80 -7.07
CA LYS A 161 16.30 -3.52 -7.79
C LYS A 161 15.47 -2.44 -7.09
N PHE A 162 14.29 -2.78 -6.59
CA PHE A 162 13.41 -1.84 -5.88
C PHE A 162 14.06 -1.30 -4.60
N MET A 163 14.80 -2.13 -3.85
CA MET A 163 15.50 -1.73 -2.61
C MET A 163 16.50 -0.58 -2.80
N ARG A 164 16.93 -0.29 -4.05
CA ARG A 164 17.79 0.87 -4.35
C ARG A 164 17.15 2.20 -3.95
N ILE A 165 15.81 2.27 -3.90
CA ILE A 165 15.08 3.50 -3.59
C ILE A 165 15.45 4.06 -2.23
N TYR A 166 15.65 3.21 -1.22
CA TYR A 166 16.00 3.65 0.13
C TYR A 166 17.39 4.27 0.15
N LYS A 167 18.32 3.74 -0.64
CA LYS A 167 19.66 4.31 -0.79
C LYS A 167 19.58 5.67 -1.48
N TYR A 168 18.79 5.79 -2.55
CA TYR A 168 18.62 7.07 -3.26
C TYR A 168 18.00 8.14 -2.35
N GLN A 169 16.92 7.81 -1.64
CA GLN A 169 16.25 8.72 -0.73
C GLN A 169 17.12 9.10 0.48
N ALA A 170 17.98 8.20 0.97
CA ALA A 170 18.94 8.50 2.03
C ALA A 170 20.02 9.50 1.59
N HIS A 171 20.40 9.51 0.31
CA HIS A 171 21.31 10.50 -0.27
C HIS A 171 20.59 11.77 -0.74
N GLY A 172 19.27 11.86 -0.53
CA GLY A 172 18.47 13.01 -0.88
C GLY A 172 18.03 13.07 -2.35
N TYR A 173 18.13 12.00 -3.13
CA TYR A 173 17.61 12.04 -4.51
C TYR A 173 16.08 11.97 -4.56
N ALA A 174 15.49 12.74 -5.47
CA ALA A 174 14.04 12.79 -5.70
C ALA A 174 13.70 12.70 -7.20
N PHE A 175 12.46 12.33 -7.48
CA PHE A 175 11.95 12.08 -8.83
C PHE A 175 10.67 12.87 -9.09
N SER A 176 10.58 13.54 -10.23
CA SER A 176 9.43 14.38 -10.62
C SER A 176 8.24 13.58 -11.17
N THR A 177 8.48 12.35 -11.64
CA THR A 177 7.46 11.44 -12.13
C THR A 177 7.64 10.04 -11.54
N VAL A 178 6.57 9.25 -11.55
CA VAL A 178 6.65 7.83 -11.15
C VAL A 178 7.48 7.05 -12.17
N GLU A 179 7.44 7.42 -13.44
CA GLU A 179 8.24 6.79 -14.50
C GLU A 179 9.74 6.98 -14.26
N GLU A 180 10.20 8.20 -13.99
CA GLU A 180 11.62 8.44 -13.67
C GLU A 180 12.05 7.72 -12.39
N LEU A 181 11.16 7.64 -11.38
CA LEU A 181 11.42 6.83 -10.19
C LEU A 181 11.64 5.36 -10.58
N LEU A 182 10.74 4.75 -11.35
CA LEU A 182 10.85 3.34 -11.72
C LEU A 182 12.04 3.06 -12.65
N ASP A 183 12.32 3.95 -13.59
CA ASP A 183 13.48 3.85 -14.49
C ASP A 183 14.79 3.92 -13.69
N SER A 184 14.90 4.81 -12.70
CA SER A 184 16.10 4.89 -11.86
C SER A 184 16.39 3.62 -11.06
N LEU A 185 15.36 2.82 -10.75
CA LEU A 185 15.46 1.59 -9.96
C LEU A 185 15.79 0.39 -10.84
N GLY A 186 15.02 0.20 -11.91
CA GLY A 186 15.05 -1.02 -12.74
C GLY A 186 15.25 -0.77 -14.24
N GLY A 187 15.46 0.47 -14.65
CA GLY A 187 15.55 0.91 -16.05
C GLY A 187 14.26 0.68 -16.83
N SER A 188 14.41 0.60 -18.15
CA SER A 188 13.33 0.27 -19.09
C SER A 188 12.61 -1.05 -18.77
N GLY A 189 13.24 -1.95 -18.01
CA GLY A 189 12.61 -3.18 -17.52
C GLY A 189 11.40 -2.91 -16.63
N PHE A 190 11.51 -1.99 -15.67
CA PHE A 190 10.38 -1.63 -14.79
C PHE A 190 9.29 -0.88 -15.56
N ILE A 191 9.66 0.01 -16.48
CA ILE A 191 8.72 0.73 -17.34
C ILE A 191 7.93 -0.23 -18.24
N ASN A 192 8.61 -1.20 -18.87
CA ASN A 192 7.94 -2.19 -19.70
C ASN A 192 6.96 -3.04 -18.86
N MET A 193 7.31 -3.34 -17.62
CA MET A 193 6.44 -4.09 -16.71
C MET A 193 5.17 -3.32 -16.27
N THR A 194 5.13 -1.99 -16.37
CA THR A 194 3.89 -1.23 -16.11
C THR A 194 2.94 -1.22 -17.30
N GLN A 195 3.41 -1.63 -18.48
CA GLN A 195 2.65 -1.60 -19.73
C GLN A 195 2.22 -3.00 -20.21
N ARG A 196 2.82 -4.07 -19.66
CA ARG A 196 2.56 -5.46 -20.08
C ARG A 196 1.78 -6.24 -19.03
N PRO A 197 0.84 -7.11 -19.43
CA PRO A 197 0.16 -8.02 -18.51
C PRO A 197 1.13 -8.92 -17.73
N LEU A 198 0.76 -9.23 -16.50
CA LEU A 198 1.48 -10.18 -15.64
C LEU A 198 1.51 -11.57 -16.25
N SER A 199 0.39 -12.04 -16.81
CA SER A 199 0.30 -13.35 -17.48
C SER A 199 1.37 -13.53 -18.54
N ASP A 200 1.51 -12.55 -19.44
CA ASP A 200 2.43 -12.61 -20.58
C ASP A 200 3.88 -12.62 -20.11
N SER A 201 4.20 -11.76 -19.14
CA SER A 201 5.54 -11.68 -18.54
C SER A 201 5.94 -13.01 -17.88
N LEU A 202 5.01 -13.67 -17.20
CA LEU A 202 5.27 -14.94 -16.53
C LEU A 202 5.37 -16.11 -17.51
N LEU A 203 4.53 -16.14 -18.55
CA LEU A 203 4.62 -17.14 -19.61
C LEU A 203 5.97 -17.07 -20.35
N GLU A 204 6.48 -15.87 -20.62
CA GLU A 204 7.80 -15.66 -21.22
C GLU A 204 8.95 -16.16 -20.32
N LEU A 205 8.80 -16.07 -19.00
CA LEU A 205 9.74 -16.65 -18.03
C LEU A 205 9.62 -18.19 -17.94
N GLY A 206 8.65 -18.78 -18.65
CA GLY A 206 8.36 -20.21 -18.64
C GLY A 206 7.55 -20.66 -17.43
N VAL A 207 6.85 -19.76 -16.73
CA VAL A 207 5.86 -20.13 -15.72
C VAL A 207 4.67 -20.75 -16.44
N SER A 208 4.24 -21.94 -16.02
CA SER A 208 3.12 -22.63 -16.69
C SER A 208 1.79 -21.90 -16.49
N GLN A 209 0.91 -21.91 -17.51
CA GLN A 209 -0.45 -21.37 -17.42
C GLN A 209 -1.20 -21.91 -16.20
N ARG A 210 -1.07 -23.21 -15.94
CA ARG A 210 -1.70 -23.85 -14.78
C ARG A 210 -1.25 -23.23 -13.44
N PHE A 211 0.03 -22.90 -13.29
CA PHE A 211 0.51 -22.25 -12.08
C PHE A 211 0.02 -20.80 -11.98
N ILE A 212 -0.10 -20.11 -13.12
CA ILE A 212 -0.69 -18.77 -13.20
C ILE A 212 -2.14 -18.82 -12.69
N ASP A 213 -2.95 -19.75 -13.20
CA ASP A 213 -4.37 -19.84 -12.88
C ASP A 213 -4.65 -20.35 -11.45
N GLU A 214 -3.90 -21.37 -11.00
CA GLU A 214 -4.17 -22.05 -9.74
C GLU A 214 -3.43 -21.42 -8.54
N VAL A 215 -2.36 -20.64 -8.74
CA VAL A 215 -1.56 -20.04 -7.66
C VAL A 215 -1.51 -18.52 -7.74
N ILE A 216 -1.24 -17.94 -8.90
CA ILE A 216 -0.99 -16.50 -9.04
C ILE A 216 -2.30 -15.71 -9.09
N ALA A 217 -3.30 -16.16 -9.85
CA ALA A 217 -4.60 -15.52 -9.94
C ALA A 217 -5.29 -15.39 -8.55
N PRO A 218 -5.33 -16.44 -7.70
CA PRO A 218 -5.86 -16.30 -6.34
C PRO A 218 -5.16 -15.22 -5.50
N VAL A 219 -3.83 -15.06 -5.65
CA VAL A 219 -3.05 -14.01 -4.97
C VAL A 219 -3.44 -12.62 -5.49
N MET A 220 -3.60 -12.45 -6.80
CA MET A 220 -4.05 -11.17 -7.38
C MET A 220 -5.45 -10.80 -6.90
N ARG A 221 -6.36 -11.79 -6.83
CA ARG A 221 -7.74 -11.59 -6.42
C ARG A 221 -7.89 -11.21 -4.95
N VAL A 222 -7.10 -11.81 -4.05
CA VAL A 222 -7.14 -11.44 -2.63
C VAL A 222 -6.52 -10.07 -2.37
N ASN A 223 -5.44 -9.71 -3.07
CA ASN A 223 -4.72 -8.47 -2.83
C ASN A 223 -5.31 -7.27 -3.57
N TYR A 224 -5.83 -7.47 -4.78
CA TYR A 224 -6.32 -6.38 -5.64
C TYR A 224 -7.73 -6.59 -6.18
N GLY A 225 -8.38 -7.73 -5.92
CA GLY A 225 -9.71 -8.01 -6.48
C GLY A 225 -9.75 -8.06 -8.02
N GLN A 226 -8.59 -8.21 -8.66
CA GLN A 226 -8.39 -8.27 -10.10
C GLN A 226 -7.57 -9.53 -10.45
N ASN A 227 -7.59 -9.93 -11.73
CA ASN A 227 -6.94 -11.16 -12.19
C ASN A 227 -5.54 -10.87 -12.76
N VAL A 228 -4.94 -11.82 -13.49
CA VAL A 228 -3.55 -11.75 -13.96
C VAL A 228 -3.35 -10.85 -15.21
N SER A 229 -4.42 -10.19 -15.67
CA SER A 229 -4.35 -9.19 -16.73
C SER A 229 -3.79 -7.84 -16.28
N ILE A 230 -3.59 -7.65 -14.96
CA ILE A 230 -2.94 -6.45 -14.42
C ILE A 230 -1.48 -6.34 -14.91
N PRO A 231 -0.89 -5.12 -14.91
CA PRO A 231 0.50 -4.94 -15.25
C PRO A 231 1.45 -5.79 -14.40
N ALA A 232 2.52 -6.28 -15.01
CA ALA A 232 3.48 -7.16 -14.37
C ALA A 232 4.13 -6.55 -13.12
N PHE A 233 4.40 -5.24 -13.11
CA PHE A 233 4.96 -4.57 -11.94
C PHE A 233 3.99 -4.58 -10.74
N VAL A 234 2.71 -4.32 -10.99
CA VAL A 234 1.64 -4.43 -9.98
C VAL A 234 1.56 -5.86 -9.45
N GLY A 235 1.63 -6.84 -10.35
CA GLY A 235 1.68 -8.26 -10.03
C GLY A 235 2.86 -8.61 -9.12
N ALA A 236 4.05 -8.11 -9.41
CA ALA A 236 5.24 -8.31 -8.59
C ALA A 236 5.07 -7.74 -7.17
N VAL A 237 4.49 -6.54 -7.04
CA VAL A 237 4.18 -5.93 -5.72
C VAL A 237 3.22 -6.82 -4.91
N SER A 238 2.18 -7.38 -5.54
CA SER A 238 1.25 -8.29 -4.86
C SER A 238 1.90 -9.62 -4.48
N LEU A 239 2.73 -10.18 -5.35
CA LEU A 239 3.43 -11.44 -5.08
C LEU A 239 4.44 -11.29 -3.93
N ALA A 240 5.15 -10.16 -3.83
CA ALA A 240 5.98 -9.84 -2.67
C ALA A 240 5.13 -9.78 -1.37
N GLY A 241 3.90 -9.26 -1.45
CA GLY A 241 2.94 -9.25 -0.35
C GLY A 241 2.34 -10.62 0.02
N ALA A 242 2.63 -11.68 -0.74
CA ALA A 242 2.19 -13.05 -0.49
C ALA A 242 3.33 -13.99 -0.07
N GLN A 243 4.55 -13.47 0.07
CA GLN A 243 5.70 -14.20 0.61
C GLN A 243 5.63 -14.31 2.14
N ASN A 244 6.57 -15.07 2.72
CA ASN A 244 6.72 -15.17 4.16
C ASN A 244 7.19 -13.83 4.79
N ASN A 245 7.24 -13.76 6.13
CA ASN A 245 7.70 -12.59 6.89
C ASN A 245 6.75 -11.37 6.86
N LEU A 246 5.45 -11.65 6.74
CA LEU A 246 4.40 -10.65 6.91
C LEU A 246 4.15 -10.38 8.39
N TRP A 247 3.94 -9.12 8.73
CA TRP A 247 3.64 -8.65 10.07
C TRP A 247 2.53 -7.59 10.06
N ALA A 248 2.02 -7.25 11.23
CA ALA A 248 1.03 -6.18 11.42
C ALA A 248 1.33 -5.46 12.73
N VAL A 249 0.77 -4.27 12.93
CA VAL A 249 0.93 -3.48 14.16
C VAL A 249 -0.05 -3.94 15.23
N GLU A 250 0.42 -4.16 16.45
CA GLU A 250 -0.43 -4.40 17.61
C GLU A 250 -1.30 -3.14 17.86
N GLY A 251 -2.61 -3.33 17.96
CA GLY A 251 -3.58 -2.24 18.03
C GLY A 251 -4.05 -1.68 16.68
N GLY A 252 -3.44 -2.14 15.58
CA GLY A 252 -3.88 -1.90 14.21
C GLY A 252 -2.96 -0.97 13.42
N ASN A 253 -2.87 -1.20 12.12
CA ASN A 253 -1.94 -0.48 11.23
C ASN A 253 -2.22 1.02 11.16
N LYS A 254 -3.46 1.45 11.43
CA LYS A 254 -3.87 2.86 11.49
C LYS A 254 -3.12 3.68 12.54
N LEU A 255 -2.60 3.03 13.59
CA LEU A 255 -1.83 3.70 14.64
C LEU A 255 -0.56 4.36 14.09
N VAL A 256 0.04 3.81 13.03
CA VAL A 256 1.19 4.42 12.35
C VAL A 256 0.83 5.82 11.85
N CYS A 257 -0.31 5.99 11.17
CA CYS A 257 -0.76 7.28 10.65
C CYS A 257 -0.92 8.31 11.77
N SER A 258 -1.68 7.97 12.81
CA SER A 258 -1.91 8.88 13.95
C SER A 258 -0.62 9.22 14.70
N GLY A 259 0.30 8.25 14.83
CA GLY A 259 1.59 8.44 15.47
C GLY A 259 2.48 9.39 14.68
N LEU A 260 2.57 9.22 13.36
CA LEU A 260 3.37 10.08 12.48
C LEU A 260 2.90 11.54 12.52
N LEU A 261 1.58 11.78 12.46
CA LEU A 261 1.03 13.14 12.56
C LEU A 261 1.36 13.80 13.90
N LYS A 262 1.23 13.05 15.00
CA LYS A 262 1.59 13.53 16.34
C LYS A 262 3.08 13.82 16.45
N MET A 263 3.93 12.94 15.94
CA MET A 263 5.38 13.08 15.99
C MET A 263 5.87 14.25 15.12
N ALA A 264 5.14 14.55 14.04
CA ALA A 264 5.40 15.71 13.18
C ALA A 264 4.87 17.04 13.76
N ASN A 265 4.17 17.01 14.91
CA ASN A 265 3.41 18.15 15.45
C ASN A 265 2.53 18.81 14.37
N ALA A 266 1.79 17.99 13.63
CA ALA A 266 0.92 18.44 12.56
C ALA A 266 -0.38 19.04 13.12
N ASN A 267 -0.90 20.07 12.46
CA ASN A 267 -2.21 20.62 12.75
C ASN A 267 -3.27 19.85 11.97
N LEU A 268 -3.88 18.85 12.61
CA LEU A 268 -4.91 18.01 11.99
C LEU A 268 -6.26 18.74 11.99
N LEU A 269 -6.79 19.01 10.81
CA LEU A 269 -8.07 19.64 10.57
C LEU A 269 -9.08 18.61 10.07
N GLN A 270 -10.14 18.39 10.86
CA GLN A 270 -11.27 17.56 10.45
C GLN A 270 -12.13 18.32 9.43
N ALA A 271 -11.76 18.24 8.16
CA ALA A 271 -12.29 19.08 7.10
C ALA A 271 -12.21 18.42 5.72
N GLN A 272 -13.16 18.75 4.85
CA GLN A 272 -13.15 18.35 3.45
C GLN A 272 -12.69 19.52 2.58
N VAL A 273 -11.55 19.38 1.91
CA VAL A 273 -11.14 20.33 0.86
C VAL A 273 -12.11 20.21 -0.32
N THR A 274 -12.66 21.34 -0.76
CA THR A 274 -13.65 21.43 -1.83
C THR A 274 -13.10 22.09 -3.09
N SER A 275 -12.15 23.02 -2.97
CA SER A 275 -11.43 23.54 -4.13
C SER A 275 -10.01 23.98 -3.82
N ILE A 276 -9.19 23.98 -4.87
CA ILE A 276 -7.79 24.44 -4.87
C ILE A 276 -7.64 25.41 -6.04
N SER A 277 -7.08 26.59 -5.77
CA SER A 277 -6.86 27.64 -6.77
C SER A 277 -5.45 28.22 -6.65
N PRO A 278 -4.67 28.35 -7.74
CA PRO A 278 -3.40 29.06 -7.70
C PRO A 278 -3.64 30.58 -7.68
N LEU A 279 -2.89 31.27 -6.85
CA LEU A 279 -2.84 32.72 -6.73
C LEU A 279 -1.42 33.19 -7.05
N TYR A 280 -1.30 34.06 -8.04
CA TYR A 280 -0.04 34.68 -8.42
C TYR A 280 0.01 36.10 -7.88
N SER A 281 1.11 36.45 -7.22
CA SER A 281 1.34 37.83 -6.78
C SER A 281 1.57 38.74 -7.99
N GLU A 282 0.97 39.93 -7.97
CA GLU A 282 1.23 40.97 -8.98
C GLU A 282 2.70 41.41 -9.02
N PHE A 283 3.44 41.19 -7.93
CA PHE A 283 4.84 41.62 -7.76
C PHE A 283 5.87 40.50 -7.91
N SER A 284 5.46 39.23 -7.94
CA SER A 284 6.35 38.08 -8.15
C SER A 284 5.64 36.98 -8.94
N THR A 285 6.11 36.73 -10.16
CA THR A 285 5.56 35.72 -11.07
C THR A 285 6.23 34.33 -10.94
N GLU A 286 7.18 34.15 -10.02
CA GLU A 286 8.02 32.95 -10.02
C GLU A 286 7.36 31.71 -9.40
N LEU A 287 6.58 31.84 -8.32
CA LEU A 287 5.91 30.72 -7.65
C LEU A 287 4.51 31.12 -7.17
N PRO A 288 3.48 30.28 -7.40
CA PRO A 288 2.13 30.53 -6.90
C PRO A 288 2.03 30.26 -5.39
N GLN A 289 1.11 30.95 -4.73
CA GLN A 289 0.48 30.45 -3.51
C GLN A 289 -0.83 29.76 -3.87
N TYR A 290 -1.34 28.90 -2.99
CA TYR A 290 -2.58 28.17 -3.22
C TYR A 290 -3.63 28.55 -2.20
N GLU A 291 -4.81 28.95 -2.67
CA GLU A 291 -6.00 29.06 -1.84
C GLU A 291 -6.73 27.72 -1.81
N LEU A 292 -6.89 27.18 -0.60
CA LEU A 292 -7.69 25.97 -0.35
C LEU A 292 -9.01 26.40 0.28
N ASN A 293 -10.13 26.08 -0.38
CA ASN A 293 -11.45 26.16 0.22
C ASN A 293 -11.80 24.81 0.84
N PHE A 294 -12.30 24.80 2.07
CA PHE A 294 -12.66 23.59 2.78
C PHE A 294 -13.89 23.78 3.66
N SER A 295 -14.61 22.69 3.89
CA SER A 295 -15.76 22.64 4.77
C SER A 295 -15.45 21.88 6.06
N THR A 296 -15.94 22.43 7.16
CA THR A 296 -15.88 21.84 8.51
C THR A 296 -17.29 21.70 9.06
N ALA A 297 -17.44 21.06 10.23
CA ALA A 297 -18.71 21.07 10.95
C ALA A 297 -19.19 22.49 11.33
N ALA A 298 -18.29 23.48 11.40
CA ALA A 298 -18.61 24.87 11.73
C ALA A 298 -18.97 25.73 10.50
N GLY A 299 -18.76 25.22 9.28
CA GLY A 299 -19.00 25.95 8.03
C GLY A 299 -17.81 25.89 7.06
N THR A 300 -17.89 26.69 6.01
CA THR A 300 -16.85 26.79 4.97
C THR A 300 -15.81 27.84 5.35
N SER A 301 -14.55 27.58 5.05
CA SER A 301 -13.42 28.48 5.28
C SER A 301 -12.41 28.36 4.13
N SER A 302 -11.47 29.31 4.05
CA SER A 302 -10.37 29.28 3.10
C SER A 302 -9.06 29.70 3.77
N GLU A 303 -7.94 29.17 3.27
CA GLU A 303 -6.61 29.44 3.79
C GLU A 303 -5.57 29.36 2.67
N LEU A 304 -4.47 30.10 2.80
CA LEU A 304 -3.37 30.16 1.84
C LEU A 304 -2.20 29.27 2.23
N TYR A 305 -1.61 28.61 1.22
CA TYR A 305 -0.49 27.69 1.38
C TYR A 305 0.59 27.91 0.31
N ASP A 306 1.85 27.71 0.69
CA ASP A 306 2.99 27.82 -0.23
C ASP A 306 3.21 26.50 -0.98
N ILE A 307 2.89 25.37 -0.34
CA ILE A 307 3.00 24.01 -0.89
C ILE A 307 1.74 23.24 -0.56
N VAL A 308 1.25 22.45 -1.51
CA VAL A 308 0.08 21.57 -1.35
C VAL A 308 0.43 20.16 -1.79
N VAL A 309 0.14 19.18 -0.94
CA VAL A 309 0.28 17.75 -1.26
C VAL A 309 -1.07 17.06 -1.23
N LEU A 310 -1.42 16.42 -2.33
CA LEU A 310 -2.66 15.67 -2.54
C LEU A 310 -2.40 14.19 -2.26
N ALA A 311 -2.83 13.71 -1.09
CA ALA A 311 -2.71 12.32 -0.64
C ALA A 311 -4.05 11.55 -0.70
N THR A 312 -4.99 12.06 -1.47
CA THR A 312 -6.24 11.40 -1.86
C THR A 312 -6.22 11.12 -3.36
N PRO A 313 -6.74 9.97 -3.84
CA PRO A 313 -6.95 9.76 -5.26
C PRO A 313 -7.87 10.85 -5.85
N LEU A 314 -7.56 11.29 -7.07
CA LEU A 314 -8.26 12.39 -7.76
C LEU A 314 -9.05 11.95 -9.00
N GLN A 315 -8.92 10.68 -9.40
CA GLN A 315 -9.65 10.14 -10.55
C GLN A 315 -11.16 10.31 -10.37
N ALA A 316 -11.87 10.60 -11.47
CA ALA A 316 -13.31 10.90 -11.46
C ALA A 316 -14.16 9.81 -10.78
N SER A 317 -13.77 8.54 -10.93
CA SER A 317 -14.41 7.37 -10.30
C SER A 317 -14.41 7.41 -8.77
N VAL A 318 -13.43 8.06 -8.13
CA VAL A 318 -13.31 8.14 -6.66
C VAL A 318 -14.18 9.27 -6.08
N ARG A 319 -14.54 10.27 -6.91
CA ARG A 319 -15.32 11.46 -6.49
C ARG A 319 -14.72 12.12 -5.24
N SER A 320 -13.45 12.53 -5.33
CA SER A 320 -12.74 13.19 -4.22
C SER A 320 -13.51 14.40 -3.65
N GLY A 321 -14.24 15.10 -4.53
CA GLY A 321 -14.99 16.32 -4.22
C GLY A 321 -14.14 17.59 -4.31
N VAL A 322 -12.88 17.47 -4.73
CA VAL A 322 -11.94 18.59 -4.91
C VAL A 322 -12.07 19.14 -6.32
N LEU A 323 -12.35 20.44 -6.45
CA LEU A 323 -12.38 21.16 -7.71
C LEU A 323 -11.09 21.97 -7.91
N PHE A 324 -10.47 21.85 -9.07
CA PHE A 324 -9.31 22.66 -9.45
C PHE A 324 -9.80 23.87 -10.26
N GLN A 325 -9.56 25.08 -9.76
CA GLN A 325 -10.06 26.33 -10.33
C GLN A 325 -8.92 27.27 -10.67
N GLY A 326 -9.05 28.06 -11.74
CA GLY A 326 -8.05 29.09 -12.08
C GLY A 326 -6.69 28.57 -12.58
N PHE A 327 -6.56 27.27 -12.89
CA PHE A 327 -5.36 26.71 -13.52
C PHE A 327 -5.29 27.07 -15.00
N ASN A 328 -4.07 27.33 -15.49
CA ASN A 328 -3.80 27.57 -16.91
C ASN A 328 -2.54 26.78 -17.36
N PRO A 329 -2.68 25.75 -18.22
CA PRO A 329 -3.93 25.23 -18.78
C PRO A 329 -4.87 24.71 -17.67
N PRO A 330 -6.18 24.60 -17.93
CA PRO A 330 -7.11 23.98 -17.00
C PRO A 330 -6.59 22.61 -16.56
N PHE A 331 -6.78 22.29 -15.30
CA PHE A 331 -6.37 20.99 -14.77
C PHE A 331 -7.23 19.89 -15.37
N ASP A 332 -6.63 19.05 -16.22
CA ASP A 332 -7.32 17.92 -16.84
C ASP A 332 -7.62 16.83 -15.79
N GLU A 333 -8.72 16.11 -15.96
CA GLU A 333 -9.01 14.94 -15.12
C GLU A 333 -7.89 13.90 -15.28
N LEU A 334 -7.32 13.46 -14.16
CA LEU A 334 -6.28 12.44 -14.19
C LEU A 334 -6.83 11.13 -14.74
N PRO A 335 -6.14 10.48 -15.71
CA PRO A 335 -6.63 9.28 -16.34
C PRO A 335 -6.68 8.09 -15.37
N GLY A 336 -7.46 7.08 -15.78
CA GLY A 336 -7.66 5.83 -15.06
C GLY A 336 -8.89 5.83 -14.16
N ASN A 337 -9.32 4.62 -13.81
CA ASN A 337 -10.43 4.40 -12.88
C ASN A 337 -9.95 3.67 -11.63
N TYR A 338 -10.67 3.83 -10.53
CA TYR A 338 -10.56 2.97 -9.35
C TYR A 338 -11.73 2.00 -9.35
N HIS A 339 -11.51 0.82 -8.78
CA HIS A 339 -12.58 -0.15 -8.58
C HIS A 339 -12.85 -0.37 -7.09
N GLY A 340 -14.12 -0.68 -6.79
CA GLY A 340 -14.56 -1.02 -5.46
C GLY A 340 -14.02 -2.38 -5.02
N THR A 341 -13.55 -2.44 -3.78
CA THR A 341 -13.27 -3.67 -3.04
C THR A 341 -14.06 -3.64 -1.75
N VAL A 342 -14.84 -4.69 -1.49
CA VAL A 342 -15.66 -4.78 -0.29
C VAL A 342 -15.05 -5.75 0.69
N ALA A 343 -14.84 -5.30 1.92
CA ALA A 343 -14.48 -6.11 3.06
C ALA A 343 -15.73 -6.33 3.93
N THR A 344 -16.23 -7.55 3.96
CA THR A 344 -17.35 -7.95 4.82
C THR A 344 -16.81 -8.73 6.01
N ILE A 345 -16.90 -8.17 7.22
CA ILE A 345 -16.55 -8.87 8.46
C ILE A 345 -17.81 -9.52 9.04
N VAL A 346 -17.76 -10.84 9.25
CA VAL A 346 -18.87 -11.67 9.71
C VAL A 346 -18.48 -12.39 11.00
N HIS A 347 -19.26 -12.21 12.05
CA HIS A 347 -19.17 -13.03 13.25
C HIS A 347 -20.18 -14.17 13.16
N GLY A 348 -19.73 -15.41 12.98
CA GLY A 348 -20.63 -16.54 12.71
C GLY A 348 -19.96 -17.89 12.54
N TYR A 349 -20.71 -18.83 11.96
CA TYR A 349 -20.27 -20.20 11.66
C TYR A 349 -20.11 -20.37 10.17
N LEU A 350 -18.88 -20.58 9.71
CA LEU A 350 -18.58 -20.82 8.30
C LEU A 350 -19.26 -22.11 7.82
N ASN A 351 -19.88 -22.06 6.64
CA ASN A 351 -20.43 -23.22 5.99
C ASN A 351 -19.34 -24.00 5.26
N THR A 352 -18.62 -24.85 5.98
CA THR A 352 -17.51 -25.66 5.41
C THR A 352 -17.98 -26.59 4.29
N SER A 353 -19.26 -26.98 4.28
CA SER A 353 -19.86 -27.80 3.22
C SER A 353 -19.84 -27.10 1.85
N PHE A 354 -19.85 -25.76 1.82
CA PHE A 354 -19.71 -24.99 0.59
C PHE A 354 -18.37 -25.25 -0.12
N PHE A 355 -17.33 -25.61 0.66
CA PHE A 355 -15.98 -25.88 0.17
C PHE A 355 -15.68 -27.38 0.04
N GLY A 356 -16.69 -28.24 0.07
CA GLY A 356 -16.51 -29.69 -0.02
C GLY A 356 -16.17 -30.39 1.30
N PHE A 357 -16.35 -29.73 2.45
CA PHE A 357 -16.12 -30.32 3.78
C PHE A 357 -17.43 -30.44 4.59
N PRO A 358 -18.23 -31.51 4.41
CA PRO A 358 -19.49 -31.70 5.13
C PRO A 358 -19.32 -31.73 6.65
N ASP A 359 -18.25 -32.38 7.13
CA ASP A 359 -17.86 -32.38 8.54
C ASP A 359 -16.89 -31.21 8.81
N PRO A 360 -17.30 -30.18 9.58
CA PRO A 360 -16.45 -29.03 9.87
C PRO A 360 -15.18 -29.40 10.64
N ARG A 361 -15.11 -30.58 11.28
CA ARG A 361 -13.91 -31.07 12.00
C ARG A 361 -12.75 -31.39 11.07
N LEU A 362 -13.05 -31.64 9.81
CA LEU A 362 -12.05 -31.93 8.78
C LEU A 362 -11.58 -30.67 8.05
N PHE A 363 -12.13 -29.48 8.36
CA PHE A 363 -11.76 -28.24 7.72
C PHE A 363 -10.63 -27.54 8.52
N PRO A 364 -9.38 -27.53 8.01
CA PRO A 364 -8.21 -27.05 8.77
C PRO A 364 -7.78 -25.63 8.38
N PHE A 365 -8.44 -24.99 7.41
CA PHE A 365 -7.95 -23.77 6.78
C PHE A 365 -8.34 -22.52 7.57
N ALA A 366 -7.40 -21.59 7.67
CA ALA A 366 -7.66 -20.24 8.13
C ALA A 366 -8.11 -19.32 6.98
N SER A 367 -7.70 -19.60 5.75
CA SER A 367 -7.98 -18.78 4.56
C SER A 367 -8.32 -19.66 3.36
N ILE A 368 -9.30 -19.22 2.57
CA ILE A 368 -9.63 -19.77 1.26
C ILE A 368 -9.53 -18.64 0.25
N LEU A 369 -8.70 -18.84 -0.76
CA LEU A 369 -8.58 -17.96 -1.92
C LEU A 369 -9.36 -18.56 -3.10
N THR A 370 -9.82 -17.73 -4.02
CA THR A 370 -10.57 -18.20 -5.20
C THR A 370 -9.78 -18.02 -6.50
N THR A 371 -9.93 -18.95 -7.43
CA THR A 371 -9.49 -18.74 -8.82
C THR A 371 -10.43 -17.77 -9.54
N GLU A 372 -10.05 -17.38 -10.76
CA GLU A 372 -10.95 -16.64 -11.65
C GLU A 372 -12.06 -17.57 -12.16
N THR A 373 -13.22 -17.51 -11.52
CA THR A 373 -14.41 -18.29 -11.89
C THR A 373 -15.61 -17.35 -12.00
N PRO A 374 -16.29 -17.25 -13.17
CA PRO A 374 -17.35 -16.27 -13.39
C PRO A 374 -18.49 -16.30 -12.37
N ASP A 375 -18.85 -17.49 -11.88
CA ASP A 375 -19.98 -17.67 -10.96
C ASP A 375 -19.62 -17.43 -9.48
N LEU A 376 -18.34 -17.23 -9.14
CA LEU A 376 -17.92 -16.96 -7.77
C LEU A 376 -18.07 -15.49 -7.40
N PHE A 377 -18.95 -15.22 -6.44
CA PHE A 377 -19.27 -13.87 -5.96
C PHE A 377 -18.26 -13.27 -4.96
N PHE A 378 -17.18 -13.99 -4.62
CA PHE A 378 -16.18 -13.53 -3.65
C PHE A 378 -14.74 -13.90 -4.09
N ASN A 379 -13.79 -13.13 -3.59
CA ASN A 379 -12.36 -13.26 -3.90
C ASN A 379 -11.62 -14.11 -2.86
N SER A 380 -12.01 -14.00 -1.60
CA SER A 380 -11.47 -14.84 -0.51
C SER A 380 -12.35 -14.80 0.74
N VAL A 381 -12.20 -15.82 1.58
CA VAL A 381 -12.72 -15.84 2.95
C VAL A 381 -11.62 -16.25 3.92
N ALA A 382 -11.42 -15.49 4.99
CA ALA A 382 -10.38 -15.77 5.98
C ALA A 382 -10.90 -15.59 7.40
N SER A 383 -10.56 -16.51 8.29
CA SER A 383 -10.73 -16.36 9.73
C SER A 383 -9.68 -15.41 10.28
N VAL A 384 -10.11 -14.19 10.58
CA VAL A 384 -9.24 -13.08 10.98
C VAL A 384 -9.00 -13.05 12.48
N CYS A 385 -7.83 -12.54 12.86
CA CYS A 385 -7.45 -12.34 14.26
C CYS A 385 -7.65 -10.87 14.63
N PRO A 386 -7.98 -10.58 15.91
CA PRO A 386 -8.07 -9.21 16.39
C PRO A 386 -6.71 -8.51 16.27
N VAL A 387 -6.71 -7.18 16.24
CA VAL A 387 -5.48 -6.38 16.20
C VAL A 387 -4.66 -6.48 17.49
N ASN A 388 -5.29 -6.83 18.60
CA ASN A 388 -4.67 -7.14 19.89
C ASN A 388 -4.82 -8.63 20.19
N ILE A 389 -3.71 -9.35 20.34
CA ILE A 389 -3.71 -10.82 20.50
C ILE A 389 -3.10 -11.17 21.86
N SER A 390 -3.91 -11.76 22.74
CA SER A 390 -3.46 -12.22 24.04
C SER A 390 -2.61 -13.49 23.94
N THR A 391 -1.84 -13.79 24.99
CA THR A 391 -0.94 -14.95 25.04
C THR A 391 -1.66 -16.30 24.87
N GLY A 392 -2.92 -16.40 25.32
CA GLY A 392 -3.76 -17.60 25.20
C GLY A 392 -4.70 -17.62 23.98
N PHE A 393 -4.61 -16.66 23.07
CA PHE A 393 -5.48 -16.63 21.89
C PHE A 393 -5.24 -17.85 21.00
N ARG A 394 -6.35 -18.47 20.57
CA ARG A 394 -6.36 -19.50 19.52
C ARG A 394 -7.43 -19.15 18.50
N ARG A 395 -7.14 -19.42 17.22
CA ARG A 395 -8.15 -19.30 16.17
C ARG A 395 -9.29 -20.27 16.47
N LYS A 396 -10.52 -19.79 16.32
CA LYS A 396 -11.72 -20.58 16.54
C LYS A 396 -11.84 -21.63 15.43
N GLN A 397 -12.11 -22.88 15.82
CA GLN A 397 -12.38 -23.92 14.84
C GLN A 397 -13.77 -23.68 14.20
N PRO A 398 -14.06 -24.24 13.01
CA PRO A 398 -15.32 -24.00 12.31
C PRO A 398 -16.60 -24.39 13.07
N GLN A 399 -16.51 -25.21 14.12
CA GLN A 399 -17.64 -25.55 15.00
C GLN A 399 -17.91 -24.48 16.07
N GLU A 400 -16.98 -23.55 16.27
CA GLU A 400 -17.13 -22.40 17.16
C GLU A 400 -17.41 -21.14 16.32
N ALA A 401 -18.16 -20.20 16.89
CA ALA A 401 -18.36 -18.91 16.24
C ALA A 401 -17.03 -18.16 16.12
N GLY A 402 -16.63 -17.88 14.88
CA GLY A 402 -15.42 -17.15 14.53
C GLY A 402 -15.73 -15.80 13.90
N VAL A 403 -14.70 -14.97 13.76
CA VAL A 403 -14.76 -13.74 12.96
C VAL A 403 -14.07 -13.99 11.63
N TYR A 404 -14.80 -13.75 10.55
CA TYR A 404 -14.36 -14.00 9.18
C TYR A 404 -14.36 -12.69 8.40
N LYS A 405 -13.38 -12.51 7.54
CA LYS A 405 -13.35 -11.44 6.54
C LYS A 405 -13.58 -12.07 5.18
N VAL A 406 -14.55 -11.56 4.44
CA VAL A 406 -14.81 -11.92 3.05
C VAL A 406 -14.48 -10.72 2.19
N PHE A 407 -13.59 -10.91 1.21
CA PHE A 407 -13.37 -9.92 0.16
C PHE A 407 -14.25 -10.25 -1.04
N SER A 408 -14.98 -9.26 -1.55
CA SER A 408 -15.86 -9.40 -2.71
C SER A 408 -15.86 -8.15 -3.59
N PRO A 409 -16.23 -8.27 -4.89
CA PRO A 409 -16.35 -7.12 -5.78
C PRO A 409 -17.48 -6.15 -5.38
N GLN A 410 -18.53 -6.66 -4.72
CA GLN A 410 -19.71 -5.92 -4.30
C GLN A 410 -20.16 -6.38 -2.90
N PRO A 411 -20.99 -5.59 -2.18
CA PRO A 411 -21.57 -6.03 -0.91
C PRO A 411 -22.32 -7.35 -1.04
N LEU A 412 -22.07 -8.28 -0.11
CA LEU A 412 -22.67 -9.60 -0.17
C LEU A 412 -24.19 -9.55 0.08
N GLU A 413 -24.94 -10.18 -0.81
CA GLU A 413 -26.38 -10.38 -0.63
C GLU A 413 -26.69 -11.36 0.51
N LYS A 414 -27.94 -11.32 1.00
CA LYS A 414 -28.40 -12.26 2.04
C LYS A 414 -28.30 -13.72 1.60
N SER A 415 -28.54 -14.01 0.32
CA SER A 415 -28.41 -15.34 -0.30
C SER A 415 -26.96 -15.83 -0.25
N GLN A 416 -26.02 -14.97 -0.67
CA GLN A 416 -24.58 -15.21 -0.68
C GLN A 416 -24.02 -15.40 0.74
N LEU A 417 -24.45 -14.57 1.70
CA LEU A 417 -24.11 -14.74 3.12
C LEU A 417 -24.59 -16.09 3.68
N LYS A 418 -25.81 -16.52 3.34
CA LYS A 418 -26.36 -17.83 3.74
C LYS A 418 -25.67 -19.01 3.06
N ALA A 419 -25.10 -18.80 1.87
CA ALA A 419 -24.29 -19.80 1.21
C ALA A 419 -22.95 -20.00 1.95
N LEU A 420 -22.26 -18.90 2.29
CA LEU A 420 -20.97 -18.94 2.97
C LEU A 420 -21.05 -19.24 4.47
N PHE A 421 -22.14 -18.89 5.14
CA PHE A 421 -22.29 -19.04 6.60
C PHE A 421 -23.57 -19.77 6.96
N ARG A 422 -23.45 -20.81 7.80
CA ARG A 422 -24.61 -21.57 8.33
C ARG A 422 -25.50 -20.67 9.18
N SER A 423 -24.88 -19.81 9.98
CA SER A 423 -25.52 -18.74 10.73
C SER A 423 -24.49 -17.68 11.11
N TYR A 424 -24.94 -16.45 11.39
CA TYR A 424 -24.10 -15.34 11.83
C TYR A 424 -24.84 -14.44 12.81
N TYR A 425 -24.09 -13.80 13.71
CA TYR A 425 -24.58 -12.87 14.73
C TYR A 425 -24.51 -11.42 14.25
N SER A 426 -23.47 -11.06 13.50
CA SER A 426 -23.29 -9.69 12.98
C SER A 426 -22.54 -9.69 11.66
N VAL A 427 -22.80 -8.65 10.87
CA VAL A 427 -22.13 -8.37 9.60
C VAL A 427 -21.77 -6.89 9.58
N GLN A 428 -20.50 -6.59 9.34
CA GLN A 428 -19.99 -5.23 9.15
C GLN A 428 -19.43 -5.14 7.73
N VAL A 429 -19.90 -4.17 6.95
CA VAL A 429 -19.47 -3.98 5.56
C VAL A 429 -18.63 -2.72 5.50
N THR A 430 -17.48 -2.82 4.84
CA THR A 430 -16.66 -1.65 4.52
C THR A 430 -16.34 -1.68 3.04
N GLU A 431 -16.68 -0.59 2.35
CA GLU A 431 -16.44 -0.42 0.92
C GLU A 431 -15.24 0.50 0.71
N TRP A 432 -14.28 0.02 -0.08
CA TRP A 432 -13.06 0.75 -0.39
C TRP A 432 -12.96 1.01 -1.89
N GLN A 433 -12.67 2.25 -2.27
CA GLN A 433 -12.02 2.52 -3.55
C GLN A 433 -10.52 2.26 -3.37
N ALA A 434 -10.16 0.99 -3.24
CA ALA A 434 -8.86 0.57 -2.73
C ALA A 434 -7.77 0.59 -3.81
N TYR A 435 -8.12 0.32 -5.07
CA TYR A 435 -7.13 0.09 -6.10
C TYR A 435 -7.56 0.71 -7.42
N PRO A 436 -6.60 1.19 -8.23
CA PRO A 436 -6.86 1.44 -9.64
C PRO A 436 -7.37 0.18 -10.32
N CYS A 437 -8.29 0.34 -11.27
CA CYS A 437 -8.55 -0.63 -12.31
C CYS A 437 -7.31 -0.66 -13.21
N TYR A 438 -6.44 -1.63 -12.96
CA TYR A 438 -5.13 -1.67 -13.57
C TYR A 438 -5.25 -1.99 -15.07
N GLY A 439 -4.47 -1.31 -15.90
CA GLY A 439 -4.60 -1.36 -17.37
C GLY A 439 -5.64 -0.40 -17.97
N SER A 440 -6.34 0.38 -17.14
CA SER A 440 -7.30 1.41 -17.62
C SER A 440 -6.67 2.78 -17.93
N SER A 441 -5.38 2.98 -17.66
CA SER A 441 -4.63 4.21 -17.92
C SER A 441 -3.55 3.97 -18.97
N GLU A 442 -3.32 4.94 -19.86
CA GLU A 442 -2.27 4.88 -20.88
C GLU A 442 -0.87 5.19 -20.33
N GLY A 443 -0.77 5.69 -19.09
CA GLY A 443 0.51 6.05 -18.46
C GLY A 443 0.39 6.32 -16.96
N LEU A 444 1.55 6.59 -16.34
CA LEU A 444 1.63 6.94 -14.92
C LEU A 444 1.58 8.47 -14.75
N PRO A 445 0.81 9.00 -13.78
CA PRO A 445 0.68 10.43 -13.59
C PRO A 445 1.99 11.03 -13.03
N PRO A 446 2.24 12.32 -13.28
CA PRO A 446 3.37 13.02 -12.69
C PRO A 446 3.20 13.16 -11.16
N VAL A 447 4.32 13.26 -10.46
CA VAL A 447 4.33 13.53 -9.00
C VAL A 447 4.11 15.02 -8.74
N GLU A 448 4.63 15.90 -9.60
CA GLU A 448 4.41 17.34 -9.55
C GLU A 448 3.34 17.71 -10.60
N LEU A 449 2.14 18.12 -10.15
CA LEU A 449 1.02 18.48 -11.01
C LEU A 449 1.11 19.93 -11.51
N HIS A 450 1.65 20.80 -10.67
CA HIS A 450 1.91 22.21 -10.90
C HIS A 450 3.03 22.62 -9.92
N PRO A 451 3.82 23.69 -10.18
CA PRO A 451 4.82 24.15 -9.21
C PRO A 451 4.30 24.22 -7.77
N ASN A 452 4.93 23.46 -6.87
CA ASN A 452 4.56 23.31 -5.44
C ASN A 452 3.21 22.61 -5.15
N LEU A 453 2.59 21.97 -6.16
CA LEU A 453 1.41 21.12 -6.01
C LEU A 453 1.75 19.67 -6.39
N TYR A 454 1.80 18.79 -5.39
CA TYR A 454 2.25 17.42 -5.55
C TYR A 454 1.11 16.41 -5.42
N TYR A 455 1.16 15.33 -6.20
CA TYR A 455 0.20 14.24 -6.18
C TYR A 455 0.85 12.92 -5.74
N LEU A 456 0.44 12.45 -4.57
CA LEU A 456 0.99 11.24 -3.96
C LEU A 456 0.34 9.97 -4.49
N SER A 457 -0.99 9.94 -4.59
CA SER A 457 -1.75 8.74 -4.96
C SER A 457 -1.50 8.28 -6.41
N GLY A 458 -0.74 9.04 -7.21
CA GLY A 458 -0.27 8.61 -8.52
C GLY A 458 0.56 7.32 -8.49
N ILE A 459 1.32 7.08 -7.42
CA ILE A 459 2.14 5.88 -7.24
C ILE A 459 1.30 4.59 -7.24
N GLU A 460 0.03 4.67 -6.87
CA GLU A 460 -0.85 3.51 -6.76
C GLU A 460 -1.13 2.84 -8.11
N LEU A 461 -0.99 3.58 -9.22
CA LEU A 461 -1.08 3.05 -10.58
C LEU A 461 0.12 2.18 -10.96
N ALA A 462 1.31 2.45 -10.39
CA ALA A 462 2.44 1.55 -10.50
C ALA A 462 2.30 0.35 -9.56
N GLY A 463 1.74 0.56 -8.36
CA GLY A 463 1.40 -0.51 -7.43
C GLY A 463 0.92 0.04 -6.11
N SER A 464 -0.20 -0.46 -5.60
CA SER A 464 -0.80 0.03 -4.36
C SER A 464 -0.39 -0.83 -3.18
N ALA A 465 0.41 -0.26 -2.28
CA ALA A 465 0.76 -0.84 -1.00
C ALA A 465 1.13 0.26 -0.01
N MET A 466 1.08 -0.02 1.30
CA MET A 466 1.48 0.93 2.34
C MET A 466 2.89 1.49 2.09
N GLU A 467 3.83 0.62 1.71
CA GLU A 467 5.22 1.03 1.45
C GLU A 467 5.34 1.89 0.19
N MET A 468 4.57 1.60 -0.87
CA MET A 468 4.58 2.41 -2.09
C MET A 468 4.13 3.84 -1.79
N SER A 469 3.10 4.02 -0.95
CA SER A 469 2.68 5.34 -0.48
C SER A 469 3.73 6.03 0.41
N ALA A 470 4.45 5.28 1.26
CA ALA A 470 5.52 5.82 2.09
C ALA A 470 6.77 6.23 1.28
N VAL A 471 7.12 5.44 0.25
CA VAL A 471 8.16 5.78 -0.72
C VAL A 471 7.80 7.06 -1.48
N ALA A 472 6.58 7.16 -1.99
CA ALA A 472 6.09 8.37 -2.66
C ALA A 472 6.07 9.58 -1.72
N ALA A 473 5.68 9.39 -0.46
CA ALA A 473 5.73 10.43 0.57
C ALA A 473 7.14 10.98 0.80
N LYS A 474 8.14 10.10 0.95
CA LYS A 474 9.54 10.53 1.11
C LYS A 474 10.04 11.24 -0.14
N ASN A 475 9.67 10.74 -1.32
CA ASN A 475 10.00 11.35 -2.60
C ASN A 475 9.44 12.77 -2.72
N ILE A 476 8.16 12.98 -2.39
CA ILE A 476 7.52 14.31 -2.42
C ILE A 476 8.18 15.25 -1.43
N ALA A 477 8.48 14.81 -0.22
CA ALA A 477 9.11 15.66 0.78
C ALA A 477 10.51 16.14 0.33
N LEU A 478 11.30 15.24 -0.29
CA LEU A 478 12.58 15.61 -0.90
C LEU A 478 12.38 16.54 -2.09
N LEU A 479 11.50 16.19 -3.03
CA LEU A 479 11.23 16.98 -4.23
C LEU A 479 10.78 18.40 -3.87
N ALA A 480 9.85 18.55 -2.93
CA ALA A 480 9.39 19.84 -2.43
C ALA A 480 10.53 20.65 -1.81
N TYR A 481 11.38 20.01 -1.00
CA TYR A 481 12.55 20.66 -0.40
C TYR A 481 13.56 21.13 -1.46
N HIS A 482 13.87 20.30 -2.46
CA HIS A 482 14.79 20.66 -3.52
C HIS A 482 14.25 21.75 -4.43
N ARG A 483 12.97 21.68 -4.80
CA ARG A 483 12.30 22.72 -5.60
C ARG A 483 12.30 24.06 -4.86
N TRP A 484 11.95 24.05 -3.57
CA TRP A 484 11.95 25.25 -2.74
C TRP A 484 13.33 25.91 -2.66
N ASN A 485 14.38 25.10 -2.47
CA ASN A 485 15.76 25.56 -2.36
C ASN A 485 16.51 25.65 -3.69
N ARG A 486 15.81 25.48 -4.82
CA ARG A 486 16.38 25.53 -6.19
C ARG A 486 17.54 24.54 -6.44
N GLN A 487 17.53 23.39 -5.76
CA GLN A 487 18.53 22.31 -5.88
C GLN A 487 18.18 21.33 -7.01
N THR A 488 18.50 21.69 -8.24
CA THR A 488 18.15 20.88 -9.42
C THR A 488 19.03 19.65 -9.62
N ASP A 489 20.20 19.61 -9.00
CA ASP A 489 21.18 18.52 -9.03
C ASP A 489 20.77 17.28 -8.24
N MET A 490 19.74 17.39 -7.40
CA MET A 490 19.18 16.29 -6.60
C MET A 490 17.94 15.64 -7.23
N VAL A 491 17.41 16.21 -8.31
CA VAL A 491 16.16 15.79 -8.94
C VAL A 491 16.43 15.13 -10.30
N ASP A 492 15.75 14.01 -10.57
CA ASP A 492 15.77 13.26 -11.85
C ASP A 492 17.19 12.96 -12.37
N GLN A 493 18.10 12.64 -11.45
CA GLN A 493 19.48 12.31 -11.81
C GLN A 493 19.57 10.93 -12.45
N LYS A 494 20.33 10.86 -13.56
CA LYS A 494 20.63 9.60 -14.25
C LYS A 494 21.84 8.91 -13.65
N ASP A 495 21.89 7.58 -13.84
CA ASP A 495 23.02 6.73 -13.45
C ASP A 495 23.39 6.79 -11.95
N LEU A 496 22.38 6.94 -11.09
CA LEU A 496 22.54 7.06 -9.63
C LEU A 496 23.35 5.91 -9.02
N MET A 497 23.15 4.67 -9.46
CA MET A 497 23.94 3.53 -8.97
C MET A 497 25.44 3.70 -9.20
N HIS A 498 25.84 4.30 -10.32
CA HIS A 498 27.25 4.56 -10.60
C HIS A 498 27.74 5.72 -9.73
N ARG A 499 27.00 6.82 -9.68
CA ARG A 499 27.37 8.01 -8.89
C ARG A 499 27.58 7.69 -7.42
N ILE A 500 26.64 7.00 -6.80
CA ILE A 500 26.76 6.68 -5.36
C ILE A 500 27.86 5.63 -5.10
N LYS A 501 28.27 4.83 -6.10
CA LYS A 501 29.44 3.95 -5.97
C LYS A 501 30.77 4.68 -6.14
N THR A 502 30.79 5.84 -6.78
CA THR A 502 31.99 6.66 -7.00
C THR A 502 32.15 7.78 -5.97
N GLU A 503 31.07 8.20 -5.34
CA GLU A 503 31.04 9.21 -4.27
C GLU A 503 31.32 8.60 -2.87
N LEU A 504 31.23 7.27 -2.75
CA LEU A 504 31.64 6.46 -1.60
C LEU A 504 32.96 5.73 -1.92
#